data_AF-A0A2A4G1H2-F1
#
_entry.id   AF-A0A2A4G1H2-F1
#
_cell.length_a   1.000
_cell.length_b   1.000
_cell.length_c   1.000
_cell.angle_alpha   90.00
_cell.angle_beta   90.00
_cell.angle_gamma   90.00
#
_symmetry.space_group_name_H-M   'P 1'
#
loop_
_entity.id
_entity.type
_entity.pdbx_description
1 polymer ?
#
loop_
_entity_poly.entity_id
_entity_poly.type
_entity_poly.pdbx_seq_one_letter_code
_entity_poly.pdbx_strand_id
1 'polypeptide(L)'
;MRTILMLLISMTAFSQTAFNGIAINAHIPQGWQVQEENYGQILLANPNEQAALILMEHGWGSEQQLLQNMQQNIQEEGMEAALASDIMQLENGDYIALYQGYANQQEIILVAVVSRSSLWGIGGVMTLVMASKPSFNDALQDLAVVVSKSIKYRTFMNAQAQQRAAMFKGRKLVKYSSNHTSDYYGDISIASRSKTTINFCSSGRFALDGYSEFSAGGPAMDGEVSSDNSAGVGLWSLMVINDYMVLRLVSNAGEVNYMPIERYTEDGAFYINGDKWVIGGSEICN
;
A
#
# COMPACT_ATOMS: atom_id res chain seq x y z
N MET A 1 -41.73 -2.81 24.97
CA MET A 1 -42.20 -1.54 24.38
C MET A 1 -41.39 -0.39 24.97
N ARG A 2 -40.32 0.02 24.30
CA ARG A 2 -39.70 1.35 24.41
C ARG A 2 -38.73 1.51 23.24
N THR A 3 -39.24 2.22 22.26
CA THR A 3 -38.61 2.73 21.05
C THR A 3 -37.39 3.56 21.43
N ILE A 4 -36.21 3.26 20.87
CA ILE A 4 -35.14 4.24 20.72
C ILE A 4 -35.05 4.52 19.22
N LEU A 5 -35.62 5.65 18.88
CA LEU A 5 -35.69 6.26 17.57
C LEU A 5 -34.29 6.75 17.17
N MET A 6 -33.96 6.48 15.91
CA MET A 6 -32.84 7.01 15.12
C MET A 6 -32.33 8.38 15.57
N LEU A 7 -31.01 8.48 15.70
CA LEU A 7 -30.28 9.68 15.31
C LEU A 7 -29.38 9.32 14.12
N LEU A 8 -30.01 9.11 12.97
CA LEU A 8 -29.33 9.18 11.68
C LEU A 8 -29.03 10.67 11.44
N ILE A 9 -27.88 11.10 11.94
CA ILE A 9 -27.29 12.36 11.49
C ILE A 9 -27.11 12.19 10.00
N SER A 10 -27.88 12.96 9.24
CA SER A 10 -27.77 13.11 7.80
C SER A 10 -26.44 13.80 7.51
N MET A 11 -25.34 13.08 7.67
CA MET A 11 -24.14 13.43 6.93
C MET A 11 -24.53 13.19 5.48
N THR A 12 -24.74 14.28 4.75
CA THR A 12 -24.53 14.26 3.31
C THR A 12 -23.05 13.90 3.12
N ALA A 13 -22.74 12.61 3.24
CA ALA A 13 -21.48 12.07 2.80
C ALA A 13 -21.44 12.45 1.33
N PHE A 14 -20.56 13.38 0.98
CA PHE A 14 -20.22 13.60 -0.40
C PHE A 14 -19.73 12.24 -0.89
N SER A 15 -20.57 11.56 -1.67
CA SER A 15 -20.25 10.26 -2.25
C SER A 15 -19.05 10.48 -3.15
N GLN A 16 -17.85 10.25 -2.61
CA GLN A 16 -16.63 10.38 -3.36
C GLN A 16 -16.61 9.22 -4.37
N THR A 17 -16.78 9.58 -5.64
CA THR A 17 -16.84 8.65 -6.78
C THR A 17 -15.53 8.61 -7.56
N ALA A 18 -14.47 9.21 -7.01
CA ALA A 18 -13.14 9.23 -7.58
C ALA A 18 -12.10 9.22 -6.46
N PHE A 19 -10.93 8.61 -6.71
CA PHE A 19 -9.82 8.53 -5.75
C PHE A 19 -8.50 8.88 -6.45
N ASN A 20 -7.50 9.30 -5.68
CA ASN A 20 -6.17 9.69 -6.16
C ASN A 20 -5.01 9.03 -5.41
N GLY A 21 -5.30 8.24 -4.36
CA GLY A 21 -4.34 7.58 -3.47
C GLY A 21 -3.52 6.48 -4.12
N ILE A 22 -3.92 6.04 -5.32
CA ILE A 22 -3.20 5.09 -6.16
C ILE A 22 -3.12 5.70 -7.57
N ALA A 23 -2.01 5.50 -8.29
CA ALA A 23 -1.83 5.97 -9.66
C ALA A 23 -2.64 5.17 -10.71
N ILE A 24 -3.91 4.90 -10.46
CA ILE A 24 -4.85 4.31 -11.41
C ILE A 24 -6.09 5.19 -11.55
N ASN A 25 -6.87 4.93 -12.59
CA ASN A 25 -8.29 5.25 -12.64
C ASN A 25 -9.05 3.92 -12.76
N ALA A 26 -10.15 3.77 -12.03
CA ALA A 26 -11.03 2.61 -12.16
C ALA A 26 -12.48 3.08 -12.25
N HIS A 27 -13.33 2.28 -12.90
CA HIS A 27 -14.77 2.52 -12.86
C HIS A 27 -15.30 2.10 -11.49
N ILE A 28 -15.89 3.05 -10.76
CA ILE A 28 -16.61 2.75 -9.52
C ILE A 28 -18.03 2.30 -9.88
N PRO A 29 -18.43 1.06 -9.54
CA PRO A 29 -19.76 0.55 -9.86
C PRO A 29 -20.86 1.36 -9.17
N GLN A 30 -22.06 1.39 -9.76
CA GLN A 30 -23.18 2.13 -9.20
C GLN A 30 -23.50 1.68 -7.77
N GLY A 31 -23.70 2.65 -6.87
CA GLY A 31 -24.01 2.40 -5.46
C GLY A 31 -22.79 2.22 -4.56
N TRP A 32 -21.60 1.98 -5.14
CA TRP A 32 -20.34 1.93 -4.39
C TRP A 32 -19.75 3.32 -4.20
N GLN A 33 -19.14 3.55 -3.04
CA GLN A 33 -18.56 4.84 -2.66
C GLN A 33 -17.22 4.61 -1.99
N VAL A 34 -16.25 5.50 -2.24
CA VAL A 34 -14.98 5.50 -1.52
C VAL A 34 -15.26 5.80 -0.04
N GLN A 35 -14.85 4.90 0.84
CA GLN A 35 -14.94 5.05 2.29
C GLN A 35 -13.59 5.46 2.88
N GLU A 36 -12.52 4.82 2.42
CA GLU A 36 -11.17 5.13 2.85
C GLU A 36 -10.23 5.18 1.67
N GLU A 37 -9.30 6.12 1.74
CA GLU A 37 -8.25 6.35 0.76
C GLU A 37 -6.95 6.56 1.51
N ASN A 38 -6.13 5.52 1.52
CA ASN A 38 -4.80 5.51 2.12
C ASN A 38 -3.83 5.22 0.98
N TYR A 39 -2.66 5.87 0.93
CA TYR A 39 -1.76 5.72 -0.22
C TYR A 39 -1.48 4.25 -0.56
N GLY A 40 -1.77 3.83 -1.79
CA GLY A 40 -1.66 2.42 -2.21
C GLY A 40 -2.90 1.55 -1.97
N GLN A 41 -3.93 2.04 -1.27
CA GLN A 41 -5.18 1.32 -1.00
C GLN A 41 -6.43 2.19 -1.05
N ILE A 42 -7.46 1.71 -1.73
CA ILE A 42 -8.79 2.31 -1.75
C ILE A 42 -9.80 1.30 -1.20
N LEU A 43 -10.54 1.68 -0.17
CA LEU A 43 -11.70 0.93 0.32
C LEU A 43 -12.97 1.56 -0.22
N LEU A 44 -13.80 0.74 -0.86
CA LEU A 44 -15.13 1.10 -1.32
C LEU A 44 -16.17 0.25 -0.58
N ALA A 45 -17.29 0.86 -0.25
CA ALA A 45 -18.45 0.16 0.32
C ALA A 45 -19.73 0.55 -0.41
N ASN A 46 -20.72 -0.32 -0.34
CA ASN A 46 -22.08 -0.05 -0.78
C ASN A 46 -23.03 -0.28 0.40
N PRO A 47 -23.79 0.74 0.86
CA PRO A 47 -24.65 0.61 2.05
C PRO A 47 -25.78 -0.41 1.89
N ASN A 48 -26.07 -0.87 0.66
CA ASN A 48 -27.09 -1.88 0.38
C ASN A 48 -26.51 -3.30 0.27
N GLU A 49 -25.19 -3.46 0.31
CA GLU A 49 -24.50 -4.74 0.17
C GLU A 49 -23.71 -5.04 1.45
N GLN A 50 -23.74 -6.30 1.90
CA GLN A 50 -22.84 -6.76 2.99
C GLN A 50 -21.47 -7.17 2.42
N ALA A 51 -20.85 -6.25 1.68
CA ALA A 51 -19.59 -6.46 1.01
C ALA A 51 -18.73 -5.19 0.99
N ALA A 52 -17.43 -5.39 0.92
CA ALA A 52 -16.41 -4.37 0.72
C ALA A 52 -15.63 -4.67 -0.55
N LEU A 53 -15.17 -3.63 -1.24
CA LEU A 53 -14.33 -3.71 -2.41
C LEU A 53 -13.05 -2.94 -2.08
N ILE A 54 -11.90 -3.60 -2.20
CA ILE A 54 -10.60 -3.03 -1.90
C ILE A 54 -9.76 -3.06 -3.16
N LEU A 55 -9.17 -1.93 -3.51
CA LEU A 55 -8.12 -1.84 -4.52
C LEU A 55 -6.82 -1.64 -3.79
N MET A 56 -5.86 -2.53 -3.97
CA MET A 56 -4.58 -2.50 -3.28
C MET A 56 -3.45 -2.66 -4.28
N GLU A 57 -2.43 -1.82 -4.15
CA GLU A 57 -1.21 -1.97 -4.91
C GLU A 57 -0.34 -3.11 -4.37
N HIS A 58 0.31 -3.86 -5.28
CA HIS A 58 1.34 -4.84 -4.94
C HIS A 58 2.60 -4.63 -5.80
N GLY A 59 3.74 -5.11 -5.31
CA GLY A 59 5.06 -4.99 -5.98
C GLY A 59 5.52 -6.26 -6.71
N TRP A 60 4.64 -7.24 -6.93
CA TRP A 60 5.04 -8.53 -7.52
C TRP A 60 5.48 -8.39 -8.98
N GLY A 61 6.78 -8.53 -9.24
CA GLY A 61 7.41 -8.20 -10.52
C GLY A 61 7.39 -9.31 -11.56
N SER A 62 7.16 -10.56 -11.15
CA SER A 62 7.10 -11.71 -12.06
C SER A 62 5.81 -12.50 -11.88
N GLU A 63 5.46 -13.29 -12.90
CA GLU A 63 4.30 -14.20 -12.84
C GLU A 63 4.49 -15.25 -11.74
N GLN A 64 5.69 -15.82 -11.65
CA GLN A 64 6.03 -16.78 -10.60
C GLN A 64 5.84 -16.18 -9.20
N GLN A 65 6.35 -14.97 -8.97
CA GLN A 65 6.18 -14.27 -7.69
C GLN A 65 4.71 -13.98 -7.40
N LEU A 66 3.94 -13.53 -8.41
CA LEU A 66 2.51 -13.28 -8.27
C LEU A 66 1.77 -14.56 -7.86
N LEU A 67 1.98 -15.66 -8.59
CA LEU A 67 1.32 -16.94 -8.30
C LEU A 67 1.72 -17.49 -6.92
N GLN A 68 3.00 -17.38 -6.56
CA GLN A 68 3.48 -17.79 -5.24
C GLN A 68 2.83 -16.98 -4.10
N ASN A 69 2.65 -15.67 -4.29
CA ASN A 69 1.99 -14.82 -3.28
C ASN A 69 0.49 -15.12 -3.21
N MET A 70 -0.19 -15.34 -4.35
CA MET A 70 -1.59 -15.76 -4.34
C MET A 70 -1.82 -17.14 -3.69
N GLN A 71 -0.81 -18.01 -3.64
CA GLN A 71 -0.90 -19.28 -2.93
C GLN A 71 -0.81 -19.15 -1.40
N GLN A 72 -0.38 -18.00 -0.88
CA GLN A 72 -0.31 -17.78 0.56
C GLN A 72 -1.70 -17.56 1.15
N ASN A 73 -1.84 -17.87 2.44
CA ASN A 73 -3.00 -17.44 3.21
C ASN A 73 -2.94 -15.93 3.42
N ILE A 74 -4.10 -15.31 3.50
CA ILE A 74 -4.25 -13.91 3.92
C ILE A 74 -4.32 -13.92 5.45
N GLN A 75 -3.41 -13.21 6.11
CA GLN A 75 -3.35 -13.08 7.57
C GLN A 75 -3.10 -11.61 7.93
N GLU A 76 -4.10 -10.99 8.52
CA GLU A 76 -4.11 -9.59 8.96
C GLU A 76 -4.68 -9.49 10.38
N GLU A 77 -4.51 -8.34 11.03
CA GLU A 77 -5.14 -8.12 12.34
C GLU A 77 -6.66 -8.31 12.27
N GLY A 78 -7.15 -9.37 12.93
CA GLY A 78 -8.56 -9.71 12.96
C GLY A 78 -9.11 -10.40 11.69
N MET A 79 -8.27 -10.77 10.71
CA MET A 79 -8.70 -11.50 9.51
C MET A 79 -7.73 -12.62 9.14
N GLU A 80 -8.28 -13.81 8.88
CA GLU A 80 -7.52 -14.95 8.34
C GLU A 80 -8.36 -15.63 7.26
N ALA A 81 -7.76 -15.85 6.08
CA ALA A 81 -8.41 -16.58 4.99
C ALA A 81 -7.42 -17.44 4.22
N ALA A 82 -7.83 -18.67 3.90
CA ALA A 82 -7.05 -19.62 3.13
C ALA A 82 -7.58 -19.74 1.69
N LEU A 83 -6.70 -20.07 0.76
CA LEU A 83 -7.07 -20.30 -0.64
C LEU A 83 -8.13 -21.42 -0.73
N ALA A 84 -9.25 -21.12 -1.37
CA ALA A 84 -10.41 -22.00 -1.49
C ALA A 84 -10.69 -22.47 -2.93
N SER A 85 -9.96 -21.93 -3.91
CA SER A 85 -10.03 -22.34 -5.32
C SER A 85 -8.64 -22.49 -5.93
N ASP A 86 -8.57 -23.13 -7.09
CA ASP A 86 -7.40 -22.98 -7.96
C ASP A 86 -7.24 -21.51 -8.39
N ILE A 87 -6.00 -21.11 -8.65
CA ILE A 87 -5.69 -19.81 -9.25
C ILE A 87 -5.89 -19.95 -10.76
N MET A 88 -6.81 -19.17 -11.32
CA MET A 88 -7.13 -19.20 -12.75
C MET A 88 -6.64 -17.95 -13.45
N GLN A 89 -6.13 -18.10 -14.67
CA GLN A 89 -5.83 -16.95 -15.52
C GLN A 89 -7.09 -16.52 -16.29
N LEU A 90 -7.37 -15.22 -16.28
CA LEU A 90 -8.42 -14.58 -17.06
C LEU A 90 -7.94 -14.29 -18.50
N GLU A 91 -8.87 -14.09 -19.43
CA GLU A 91 -8.56 -13.83 -20.84
C GLU A 91 -7.63 -12.62 -21.08
N ASN A 92 -7.67 -11.64 -20.18
CA ASN A 92 -6.82 -10.44 -20.24
C ASN A 92 -5.43 -10.64 -19.61
N GLY A 93 -5.12 -11.84 -19.14
CA GLY A 93 -3.83 -12.20 -18.52
C GLY A 93 -3.74 -11.96 -17.01
N ASP A 94 -4.79 -11.43 -16.39
CA ASP A 94 -4.90 -11.29 -14.94
C ASP A 94 -5.19 -12.65 -14.28
N TYR A 95 -5.04 -12.74 -12.95
CA TYR A 95 -5.30 -13.98 -12.21
C TYR A 95 -6.41 -13.78 -11.19
N ILE A 96 -7.27 -14.78 -11.04
CA ILE A 96 -8.36 -14.79 -10.08
C ILE A 96 -8.24 -15.98 -9.13
N ALA A 97 -8.58 -15.76 -7.87
CA ALA A 97 -8.73 -16.82 -6.86
C ALA A 97 -9.79 -16.45 -5.82
N LEU A 98 -10.38 -17.47 -5.20
CA LEU A 98 -11.23 -17.34 -4.03
C LEU A 98 -10.49 -17.75 -2.76
N TYR A 99 -10.72 -17.02 -1.69
CA TYR A 99 -10.28 -17.38 -0.34
C TYR A 99 -11.50 -17.46 0.58
N GLN A 100 -11.39 -18.29 1.61
CA GLN A 100 -12.41 -18.43 2.63
C GLN A 100 -11.77 -18.42 4.01
N GLY A 101 -12.43 -17.77 4.97
CA GLY A 101 -11.98 -17.78 6.35
C GLY A 101 -12.85 -16.90 7.22
N TYR A 102 -12.23 -16.16 8.14
CA TYR A 102 -12.91 -15.38 9.15
C TYR A 102 -12.35 -13.95 9.21
N ALA A 103 -13.23 -12.97 9.41
CA ALA A 103 -12.88 -11.63 9.85
C ALA A 103 -13.68 -11.31 11.11
N ASN A 104 -13.01 -10.96 12.21
CA ASN A 104 -13.62 -10.67 13.51
C ASN A 104 -14.67 -11.73 13.94
N GLN A 105 -14.33 -13.01 13.76
CA GLN A 105 -15.18 -14.19 14.04
C GLN A 105 -16.36 -14.41 13.08
N GLN A 106 -16.52 -13.59 12.04
CA GLN A 106 -17.53 -13.77 11.00
C GLN A 106 -16.94 -14.52 9.80
N GLU A 107 -17.62 -15.56 9.32
CA GLU A 107 -17.20 -16.26 8.09
C GLU A 107 -17.29 -15.32 6.88
N ILE A 108 -16.20 -15.26 6.10
CA ILE A 108 -16.07 -14.44 4.91
C ILE A 108 -15.63 -15.25 3.70
N ILE A 109 -15.96 -14.73 2.53
CA ILE A 109 -15.38 -15.12 1.24
C ILE A 109 -14.71 -13.90 0.64
N LEU A 110 -13.50 -14.10 0.11
CA LEU A 110 -12.73 -13.10 -0.61
C LEU A 110 -12.58 -13.54 -2.07
N VAL A 111 -12.79 -12.63 -3.01
CA VAL A 111 -12.43 -12.80 -4.41
C VAL A 111 -11.28 -11.85 -4.71
N ALA A 112 -10.12 -12.40 -5.07
CA ALA A 112 -8.95 -11.63 -5.47
C ALA A 112 -8.76 -11.70 -6.98
N VAL A 113 -8.69 -10.55 -7.65
CA VAL A 113 -8.23 -10.41 -9.03
C VAL A 113 -6.95 -9.60 -9.04
N VAL A 114 -5.85 -10.22 -9.45
CA VAL A 114 -4.50 -9.62 -9.44
C VAL A 114 -4.06 -9.33 -10.86
N SER A 115 -3.69 -8.07 -11.10
CA SER A 115 -3.26 -7.57 -12.41
C SER A 115 -1.85 -6.99 -12.33
N ARG A 116 -1.08 -7.05 -13.42
CA ARG A 116 0.27 -6.44 -13.51
C ARG A 116 0.27 -5.23 -14.42
N SER A 117 1.05 -4.21 -14.06
CA SER A 117 1.20 -3.00 -14.85
C SER A 117 2.51 -2.99 -15.63
N SER A 118 2.42 -3.01 -16.97
CA SER A 118 3.59 -2.74 -17.81
C SER A 118 4.08 -1.29 -17.71
N LEU A 119 3.20 -0.36 -17.32
CA LEU A 119 3.53 1.07 -17.17
C LEU A 119 4.38 1.35 -15.93
N TRP A 120 4.18 0.58 -14.85
CA TRP A 120 4.87 0.80 -13.58
C TRP A 120 6.23 0.08 -13.48
N GLY A 121 6.54 -0.78 -14.44
CA GLY A 121 7.77 -1.58 -14.48
C GLY A 121 7.79 -2.76 -13.49
N ILE A 122 7.26 -2.55 -12.28
CA ILE A 122 7.08 -3.58 -11.24
C ILE A 122 5.68 -3.44 -10.62
N GLY A 123 5.05 -4.59 -10.34
CA GLY A 123 3.80 -4.63 -9.59
C GLY A 123 2.55 -4.34 -10.41
N GLY A 124 1.49 -4.00 -9.70
CA GLY A 124 0.16 -3.76 -10.25
C GLY A 124 -0.89 -3.62 -9.16
N VAL A 125 -2.13 -3.97 -9.46
CA VAL A 125 -3.26 -3.81 -8.53
C VAL A 125 -3.96 -5.14 -8.31
N MET A 126 -4.17 -5.44 -7.04
CA MET A 126 -5.09 -6.44 -6.56
C MET A 126 -6.45 -5.80 -6.29
N THR A 127 -7.49 -6.35 -6.90
CA THR A 127 -8.89 -6.04 -6.61
C THR A 127 -9.44 -7.15 -5.73
N LEU A 128 -9.82 -6.81 -4.49
CA LEU A 128 -10.42 -7.72 -3.53
C LEU A 128 -11.89 -7.37 -3.33
N VAL A 129 -12.78 -8.34 -3.49
CA VAL A 129 -14.16 -8.24 -2.99
C VAL A 129 -14.28 -9.15 -1.77
N MET A 130 -14.66 -8.57 -0.64
CA MET A 130 -14.90 -9.26 0.62
C MET A 130 -16.38 -9.24 0.93
N ALA A 131 -16.96 -10.39 1.23
CA ALA A 131 -18.35 -10.48 1.65
C ALA A 131 -18.52 -11.48 2.78
N SER A 132 -19.58 -11.31 3.57
CA SER A 132 -20.00 -12.37 4.47
C SER A 132 -20.39 -13.61 3.68
N LYS A 133 -20.02 -14.80 4.17
CA LYS A 133 -20.32 -16.06 3.49
C LYS A 133 -21.81 -16.22 3.11
N PRO A 134 -22.79 -15.80 3.93
CA PRO A 134 -24.22 -15.86 3.54
C PRO A 134 -24.63 -14.86 2.46
N SER A 135 -23.89 -13.76 2.29
CA SER A 135 -24.20 -12.72 1.28
C SER A 135 -23.43 -12.92 -0.02
N PHE A 136 -22.42 -13.78 -0.02
CA PHE A 136 -21.62 -14.09 -1.20
C PHE A 136 -22.46 -14.71 -2.31
N ASN A 137 -22.22 -14.28 -3.55
CA ASN A 137 -22.87 -14.75 -4.76
C ASN A 137 -22.02 -14.43 -5.99
N ASP A 138 -22.37 -15.01 -7.14
CA ASP A 138 -21.62 -14.86 -8.39
C ASP A 138 -21.50 -13.40 -8.86
N ALA A 139 -22.47 -12.54 -8.54
CA ALA A 139 -22.41 -11.12 -8.93
C ALA A 139 -21.27 -10.37 -8.21
N LEU A 140 -20.90 -10.79 -6.99
CA LEU A 140 -19.76 -10.23 -6.26
C LEU A 140 -18.41 -10.73 -6.82
N GLN A 141 -18.37 -11.95 -7.35
CA GLN A 141 -17.20 -12.44 -8.07
C GLN A 141 -17.03 -11.68 -9.41
N ASP A 142 -18.12 -11.53 -10.17
CA ASP A 142 -18.13 -10.77 -11.41
C ASP A 142 -17.76 -9.30 -11.19
N LEU A 143 -18.19 -8.72 -10.07
CA LEU A 143 -17.83 -7.36 -9.66
C LEU A 143 -16.30 -7.18 -9.60
N ALA A 144 -15.58 -8.11 -8.97
CA ALA A 144 -14.12 -8.05 -8.86
C ALA A 144 -13.47 -8.04 -10.26
N VAL A 145 -13.96 -8.89 -11.17
CA VAL A 145 -13.47 -8.97 -12.55
C VAL A 145 -13.79 -7.70 -13.34
N VAL A 146 -15.01 -7.18 -13.24
CA VAL A 146 -15.45 -5.96 -13.95
C VAL A 146 -14.64 -4.75 -13.49
N VAL A 147 -14.46 -4.59 -12.18
CA VAL A 147 -13.67 -3.49 -11.62
C VAL A 147 -12.22 -3.61 -12.06
N SER A 148 -11.62 -4.80 -11.93
CA SER A 148 -10.23 -5.05 -12.33
C SER A 148 -9.99 -4.74 -13.82
N LYS A 149 -10.88 -5.20 -14.72
CA LYS A 149 -10.80 -4.89 -16.16
C LYS A 149 -10.96 -3.41 -16.49
N SER A 150 -11.55 -2.62 -15.60
CA SER A 150 -11.72 -1.17 -15.79
C SER A 150 -10.48 -0.35 -15.41
N ILE A 151 -9.48 -0.97 -14.77
CA ILE A 151 -8.28 -0.29 -14.27
C ILE A 151 -7.47 0.26 -15.45
N LYS A 152 -7.22 1.56 -15.40
CA LYS A 152 -6.31 2.29 -16.28
C LYS A 152 -5.16 2.84 -15.47
N TYR A 153 -3.98 2.27 -15.68
CA TYR A 153 -2.75 2.70 -15.04
C TYR A 153 -2.33 4.10 -15.48
N ARG A 154 -1.90 4.93 -14.52
CA ARG A 154 -1.28 6.24 -14.72
C ARG A 154 0.18 6.18 -14.27
N THR A 155 1.02 7.08 -14.76
CA THR A 155 2.39 7.22 -14.28
C THR A 155 2.40 7.78 -12.86
N PHE A 156 3.20 7.18 -11.96
CA PHE A 156 3.41 7.74 -10.61
C PHE A 156 4.01 9.15 -10.64
N MET A 157 5.02 9.35 -11.49
CA MET A 157 5.67 10.66 -11.64
C MET A 157 4.97 11.50 -12.73
N ASN A 158 3.94 12.26 -12.36
CA ASN A 158 3.41 13.34 -13.21
C ASN A 158 4.45 14.47 -13.37
N ALA A 159 4.19 15.46 -14.23
CA ALA A 159 5.16 16.53 -14.53
C ALA A 159 5.66 17.28 -13.27
N GLN A 160 4.74 17.59 -12.33
CA GLN A 160 5.08 18.25 -11.07
C GLN A 160 5.96 17.36 -10.18
N ALA A 161 5.62 16.07 -10.08
CA ALA A 161 6.40 15.09 -9.34
C ALA A 161 7.78 14.87 -9.97
N GLN A 162 7.91 14.89 -11.30
CA GLN A 162 9.21 14.79 -11.98
C GLN A 162 10.11 15.98 -11.66
N GLN A 163 9.56 17.19 -11.65
CA GLN A 163 10.29 18.40 -11.28
C GLN A 163 10.77 18.33 -9.82
N ARG A 164 9.88 17.94 -8.91
CA ARG A 164 10.22 17.82 -7.48
C ARG A 164 11.19 16.66 -7.21
N ALA A 165 11.09 15.55 -7.95
CA ALA A 165 11.97 14.39 -7.79
C ALA A 165 13.46 14.70 -8.01
N ALA A 166 13.80 15.80 -8.69
CA ALA A 166 15.18 16.25 -8.86
C ALA A 166 15.92 16.44 -7.53
N MET A 167 15.21 16.77 -6.45
CA MET A 167 15.81 16.91 -5.12
C MET A 167 16.30 15.58 -4.53
N PHE A 168 15.73 14.44 -4.95
CA PHE A 168 16.10 13.12 -4.44
C PHE A 168 17.10 12.39 -5.35
N LYS A 169 17.13 12.68 -6.66
CA LYS A 169 18.02 11.99 -7.60
C LYS A 169 19.49 12.13 -7.21
N GLY A 170 20.17 10.99 -7.03
CA GLY A 170 21.58 10.91 -6.60
C GLY A 170 21.80 11.24 -5.12
N ARG A 171 20.73 11.30 -4.33
CA ARG A 171 20.77 11.70 -2.91
C ARG A 171 20.33 10.57 -1.99
N LYS A 172 20.56 10.75 -0.69
CA LYS A 172 20.08 9.85 0.35
C LYS A 172 19.29 10.61 1.41
N LEU A 173 18.25 9.99 1.95
CA LEU A 173 17.61 10.40 3.19
C LEU A 173 18.20 9.60 4.35
N VAL A 174 18.52 10.27 5.46
CA VAL A 174 19.07 9.65 6.67
C VAL A 174 18.21 10.01 7.86
N LYS A 175 17.66 8.99 8.53
CA LYS A 175 17.02 9.09 9.84
C LYS A 175 18.03 8.67 10.90
N TYR A 176 18.14 9.48 11.95
CA TYR A 176 18.88 9.15 13.16
C TYR A 176 17.90 8.95 14.30
N SER A 177 17.80 7.73 14.81
CA SER A 177 17.04 7.42 16.02
C SER A 177 18.01 7.22 17.18
N SER A 178 17.78 7.94 18.27
CA SER A 178 18.44 7.72 19.56
C SER A 178 17.42 7.16 20.53
N ASN A 179 17.48 5.86 20.81
CA ASN A 179 16.69 5.28 21.88
C ASN A 179 17.51 5.36 23.17
N HIS A 180 16.99 6.09 24.16
CA HIS A 180 17.49 6.04 25.53
C HIS A 180 16.63 5.07 26.33
N THR A 181 17.09 3.83 26.51
CA THR A 181 16.53 2.94 27.54
C THR A 181 17.19 3.30 28.87
N SER A 182 16.45 3.95 29.77
CA SER A 182 16.87 4.09 31.16
C SER A 182 16.38 2.87 31.92
N ASP A 183 17.25 1.91 32.19
CA ASP A 183 16.92 0.86 33.15
C ASP A 183 16.91 1.49 34.56
N TYR A 184 15.85 1.19 35.32
CA TYR A 184 15.56 1.73 36.65
C TYR A 184 16.58 1.32 37.74
N TYR A 185 17.68 0.66 37.36
CA TYR A 185 18.74 0.19 38.24
C TYR A 185 20.13 0.47 37.66
N GLY A 186 20.48 1.76 37.57
CA GLY A 186 21.80 2.23 38.01
C GLY A 186 23.09 1.77 37.31
N ASP A 187 23.09 1.01 36.21
CA ASP A 187 24.34 0.68 35.51
C ASP A 187 24.17 0.57 33.97
N ILE A 188 25.01 1.32 33.26
CA ILE A 188 25.28 1.32 31.81
C ILE A 188 24.11 1.73 30.89
N SER A 189 24.12 3.00 30.45
CA SER A 189 23.35 3.45 29.29
C SER A 189 24.03 2.98 28.00
N ILE A 190 23.51 1.93 27.37
CA ILE A 190 23.88 1.57 25.99
C ILE A 190 23.02 2.42 25.06
N ALA A 191 23.57 3.50 24.53
CA ALA A 191 22.91 4.28 23.50
C ALA A 191 22.91 3.49 22.17
N SER A 192 21.81 2.84 21.84
CA SER A 192 21.61 2.32 20.48
C SER A 192 21.26 3.50 19.57
N ARG A 193 22.20 3.85 18.68
CA ARG A 193 21.96 4.79 17.58
C ARG A 193 21.59 3.97 16.35
N SER A 194 20.29 3.81 16.08
CA SER A 194 19.88 3.28 14.79
C SER A 194 19.93 4.38 13.75
N LYS A 195 20.51 4.04 12.59
CA LYS A 195 20.60 4.91 11.44
C LYS A 195 19.93 4.19 10.28
N THR A 196 18.88 4.78 9.75
CA THR A 196 18.21 4.28 8.54
C THR A 196 18.53 5.20 7.39
N THR A 197 19.05 4.66 6.31
CA THR A 197 19.43 5.41 5.11
C THR A 197 18.65 4.88 3.91
N ILE A 198 18.07 5.77 3.13
CA ILE A 198 17.44 5.44 1.84
C ILE A 198 18.20 6.19 0.75
N ASN A 199 18.86 5.47 -0.14
CA ASN A 199 19.59 6.02 -1.28
C ASN A 199 18.68 6.02 -2.51
N PHE A 200 18.60 7.16 -3.22
CA PHE A 200 17.73 7.37 -4.38
C PHE A 200 18.58 7.56 -5.64
N CYS A 201 18.69 6.52 -6.45
CA CYS A 201 19.46 6.57 -7.69
C CYS A 201 18.71 7.34 -8.77
N SER A 202 19.46 8.09 -9.58
CA SER A 202 18.92 8.86 -10.73
C SER A 202 18.22 7.97 -11.76
N SER A 203 18.55 6.67 -11.79
CA SER A 203 17.90 5.63 -12.59
C SER A 203 16.50 5.23 -12.11
N GLY A 204 16.04 5.74 -10.96
CA GLY A 204 14.77 5.33 -10.33
C GLY A 204 14.90 4.14 -9.39
N ARG A 205 16.10 3.60 -9.17
CA ARG A 205 16.35 2.55 -8.17
C ARG A 205 16.57 3.13 -6.79
N PHE A 206 16.15 2.45 -5.73
CA PHE A 206 16.56 2.78 -4.36
C PHE A 206 17.37 1.67 -3.71
N ALA A 207 18.12 2.02 -2.68
CA ALA A 207 18.82 1.09 -1.80
C ALA A 207 18.67 1.52 -0.34
N LEU A 208 18.26 0.60 0.54
CA LEU A 208 18.22 0.78 1.98
C LEU A 208 19.56 0.38 2.61
N ASP A 209 20.04 1.19 3.55
CA ASP A 209 21.23 0.93 4.36
C ASP A 209 20.93 1.30 5.82
N GLY A 210 20.75 0.29 6.67
CA GLY A 210 20.44 0.46 8.08
C GLY A 210 20.34 -0.87 8.84
N TYR A 211 20.77 -0.86 10.11
CA TYR A 211 20.54 -1.93 11.07
C TYR A 211 19.29 -1.54 11.86
N SER A 212 18.24 -2.37 11.87
CA SER A 212 16.91 -2.22 12.50
C SER A 212 15.78 -1.59 11.65
N GLU A 213 14.75 -2.43 11.44
CA GLU A 213 13.31 -2.15 11.26
C GLU A 213 12.96 -0.87 10.49
N PHE A 214 13.04 -0.93 9.16
CA PHE A 214 12.35 0.04 8.31
C PHE A 214 10.90 -0.40 8.13
N SER A 215 10.02 0.05 9.04
CA SER A 215 8.57 0.03 8.81
C SER A 215 8.16 1.37 8.23
N ALA A 216 7.83 1.40 6.94
CA ALA A 216 7.21 2.56 6.30
C ALA A 216 5.79 2.20 5.93
N GLY A 217 4.92 2.17 6.95
CA GLY A 217 3.53 1.77 6.83
C GLY A 217 2.81 2.39 5.62
N GLY A 218 2.34 1.51 4.75
CA GLY A 218 1.18 1.70 3.91
C GLY A 218 0.16 0.61 4.29
N PRO A 219 -1.14 0.82 4.01
CA PRO A 219 -2.24 -0.07 4.42
C PRO A 219 -2.25 -1.45 3.71
N ALA A 220 -1.32 -1.69 2.78
CA ALA A 220 -1.26 -2.96 2.07
C ALA A 220 -0.54 -4.01 2.92
N MET A 221 -1.33 -4.72 3.74
CA MET A 221 -1.00 -5.99 4.39
C MET A 221 0.44 -6.07 4.91
N ASP A 222 0.62 -5.53 6.12
CA ASP A 222 1.88 -5.38 6.86
C ASP A 222 3.12 -5.17 5.97
N GLY A 223 3.24 -3.94 5.47
CA GLY A 223 4.45 -3.43 4.81
C GLY A 223 5.65 -3.29 5.77
N GLU A 224 6.03 -4.37 6.46
CA GLU A 224 7.37 -4.49 7.01
C GLU A 224 8.31 -4.75 5.83
N VAL A 225 9.12 -3.76 5.47
CA VAL A 225 10.25 -4.02 4.58
C VAL A 225 11.29 -4.77 5.39
N SER A 226 11.49 -6.03 5.03
CA SER A 226 12.63 -6.78 5.53
C SER A 226 13.93 -5.99 5.29
N SER A 227 14.63 -5.64 6.37
CA SER A 227 15.91 -4.94 6.33
C SER A 227 17.07 -5.83 5.87
N ASP A 228 16.80 -7.05 5.38
CA ASP A 228 17.84 -7.87 4.78
C ASP A 228 18.38 -7.16 3.53
N ASN A 229 19.71 -7.00 3.48
CA ASN A 229 20.44 -6.27 2.45
C ASN A 229 20.16 -6.76 1.01
N SER A 230 19.46 -7.89 0.83
CA SER A 230 18.99 -8.42 -0.45
C SER A 230 17.60 -7.92 -0.87
N ALA A 231 16.74 -7.53 0.08
CA ALA A 231 15.37 -7.03 -0.16
C ALA A 231 15.31 -5.49 -0.30
N GLY A 232 16.26 -4.77 0.32
CA GLY A 232 16.33 -3.31 0.33
C GLY A 232 16.68 -2.62 -1.00
N VAL A 233 16.56 -3.30 -2.14
CA VAL A 233 16.77 -2.73 -3.48
C VAL A 233 15.48 -2.82 -4.27
N GLY A 234 15.12 -1.72 -4.93
CA GLY A 234 13.85 -1.66 -5.65
C GLY A 234 13.69 -0.42 -6.51
N LEU A 235 12.45 -0.05 -6.83
CA LEU A 235 12.12 1.16 -7.57
C LEU A 235 11.52 2.21 -6.63
N TRP A 236 11.93 3.47 -6.80
CA TRP A 236 11.31 4.60 -6.12
C TRP A 236 10.61 5.51 -7.12
N SER A 237 9.54 6.13 -6.65
CA SER A 237 8.84 7.18 -7.37
C SER A 237 8.35 8.26 -6.41
N LEU A 238 8.16 9.46 -6.93
CA LEU A 238 7.49 10.54 -6.21
C LEU A 238 6.10 10.70 -6.81
N MET A 239 5.09 10.78 -5.95
CA MET A 239 3.75 11.21 -6.30
C MET A 239 3.49 12.59 -5.72
N VAL A 240 2.60 13.34 -6.37
CA VAL A 240 1.99 14.54 -5.78
C VAL A 240 0.49 14.31 -5.72
N ILE A 241 -0.04 14.19 -4.51
CA ILE A 241 -1.46 13.95 -4.23
C ILE A 241 -1.95 15.11 -3.37
N ASN A 242 -2.94 15.88 -3.86
CA ASN A 242 -3.48 17.05 -3.17
C ASN A 242 -2.37 18.01 -2.67
N ASP A 243 -1.37 18.27 -3.52
CA ASP A 243 -0.15 19.06 -3.26
C ASP A 243 0.87 18.48 -2.26
N TYR A 244 0.56 17.35 -1.61
CA TYR A 244 1.50 16.60 -0.77
C TYR A 244 2.40 15.71 -1.62
N MET A 245 3.70 15.73 -1.29
CA MET A 245 4.66 14.79 -1.89
C MET A 245 4.60 13.47 -1.15
N VAL A 246 4.54 12.37 -1.90
CA VAL A 246 4.54 11.02 -1.32
C VAL A 246 5.61 10.21 -2.03
N LEU A 247 6.62 9.79 -1.29
CA LEU A 247 7.62 8.85 -1.78
C LEU A 247 6.98 7.46 -1.80
N ARG A 248 7.03 6.78 -2.95
CA ARG A 248 6.61 5.39 -3.12
C ARG A 248 7.85 4.55 -3.36
N LEU A 249 8.07 3.54 -2.52
CA LEU A 249 9.16 2.57 -2.63
C LEU A 249 8.58 1.19 -2.89
N VAL A 250 9.08 0.50 -3.91
CA VAL A 250 8.70 -0.90 -4.21
C VAL A 250 9.92 -1.79 -4.16
N SER A 251 9.98 -2.68 -3.18
CA SER A 251 11.07 -3.65 -3.06
C SER A 251 10.95 -4.74 -4.14
N ASN A 252 12.07 -5.38 -4.47
CA ASN A 252 12.04 -6.56 -5.35
C ASN A 252 11.28 -7.75 -4.71
N ALA A 253 11.15 -7.77 -3.38
CA ALA A 253 10.34 -8.75 -2.65
C ALA A 253 8.83 -8.54 -2.88
N GLY A 254 8.44 -7.36 -3.37
CA GLY A 254 7.08 -7.01 -3.76
C GLY A 254 6.33 -6.19 -2.72
N GLU A 255 7.01 -5.73 -1.67
CA GLU A 255 6.47 -4.82 -0.69
C GLU A 255 6.37 -3.42 -1.30
N VAL A 256 5.31 -2.69 -0.94
CA VAL A 256 5.05 -1.34 -1.43
C VAL A 256 4.86 -0.42 -0.24
N ASN A 257 5.69 0.61 -0.16
CA ASN A 257 5.72 1.53 0.96
C ASN A 257 5.47 2.95 0.48
N TYR A 258 4.61 3.64 1.22
CA TYR A 258 4.27 5.02 0.96
C TYR A 258 4.72 5.90 2.12
N MET A 259 5.46 6.94 1.79
CA MET A 259 6.13 7.84 2.72
C MET A 259 5.66 9.27 2.41
N PRO A 260 4.51 9.70 2.95
CA PRO A 260 4.05 11.08 2.80
C PRO A 260 5.02 12.04 3.48
N ILE A 261 5.42 13.08 2.76
CA ILE A 261 6.27 14.15 3.28
C ILE A 261 5.35 15.22 3.87
N GLU A 262 5.20 15.20 5.19
CA GLU A 262 4.33 16.09 5.96
C GLU A 262 4.86 17.53 5.92
N ARG A 263 6.18 17.68 6.02
CA ARG A 263 6.86 18.97 6.01
C ARG A 263 8.29 18.79 5.51
N TYR A 264 8.82 19.79 4.84
CA TYR A 264 10.26 19.88 4.61
C TYR A 264 10.73 21.32 4.81
N THR A 265 12.01 21.47 5.12
CA THR A 265 12.63 22.75 5.46
C THR A 265 13.64 23.15 4.39
N GLU A 266 13.93 24.45 4.29
CA GLU A 266 14.89 24.98 3.30
C GLU A 266 16.33 24.47 3.52
N ASP A 267 16.68 24.08 4.76
CA ASP A 267 17.96 23.46 5.12
C ASP A 267 18.03 21.96 4.79
N GLY A 268 16.99 21.37 4.17
CA GLY A 268 17.02 20.01 3.65
C GLY A 268 16.62 18.91 4.63
N ALA A 269 15.79 19.22 5.64
CA ALA A 269 15.15 18.20 6.47
C ALA A 269 13.74 17.89 5.98
N PHE A 270 13.34 16.63 6.10
CA PHE A 270 12.03 16.08 5.72
C PHE A 270 11.39 15.44 6.94
N TYR A 271 10.12 15.72 7.18
CA TYR A 271 9.32 15.08 8.22
C TYR A 271 8.41 14.07 7.55
N ILE A 272 8.60 12.80 7.87
CA ILE A 272 7.91 11.67 7.26
C ILE A 272 7.50 10.74 8.39
N ASN A 273 6.20 10.48 8.54
CA ASN A 273 5.61 9.67 9.62
C ASN A 273 6.08 10.15 11.01
N GLY A 274 6.13 11.46 11.23
CA GLY A 274 6.64 12.09 12.46
C GLY A 274 8.16 12.08 12.65
N ASP A 275 8.93 11.34 11.84
CA ASP A 275 10.38 11.28 11.94
C ASP A 275 11.08 12.37 11.12
N LYS A 276 12.20 12.89 11.65
CA LYS A 276 13.08 13.81 10.92
C LYS A 276 14.11 13.02 10.11
N TRP A 277 14.09 13.22 8.80
CA TRP A 277 15.04 12.73 7.81
C TRP A 277 15.89 13.89 7.29
N VAL A 278 17.19 13.68 7.12
CA VAL A 278 18.12 14.68 6.56
C VAL A 278 18.57 14.22 5.18
N ILE A 279 18.56 15.12 4.19
CA ILE A 279 19.03 14.82 2.84
C ILE A 279 20.54 15.06 2.70
N GLY A 280 21.23 14.17 1.99
CA GLY A 280 22.65 14.31 1.66
C GLY A 280 23.01 13.66 0.32
N GLY A 281 24.26 13.78 -0.11
CA GLY A 281 24.74 13.06 -1.30
C GLY A 281 24.76 11.54 -1.07
N SER A 282 24.34 10.77 -2.06
CA SER A 282 24.51 9.32 -2.03
C SER A 282 25.89 8.95 -2.58
N GLU A 283 26.56 7.99 -1.94
CA GLU A 283 27.84 7.44 -2.40
C GLU A 283 27.66 6.18 -3.26
N ILE A 284 26.45 5.61 -3.25
CA ILE A 284 26.08 4.36 -3.94
C ILE A 284 25.35 4.67 -5.25
N CYS A 285 24.66 5.80 -5.30
CA CYS A 285 23.84 6.24 -6.41
C CYS A 285 24.50 7.44 -7.11
N ASN A 286 25.47 7.18 -7.98
CA ASN A 286 26.02 8.18 -8.91
C ASN A 286 25.23 8.20 -10.23
#